data_AF-A0A6G2DEQ8-F1
#
_entry.id   AF-A0A6G2DEQ8-F1
#
_cell.length_a   1.000
_cell.length_b   1.000
_cell.length_c   1.000
_cell.angle_alpha   90.00
_cell.angle_beta   90.00
_cell.angle_gamma   90.00
#
_symmetry.space_group_name_H-M   'P 1'
#
loop_
_entity.id
_entity.type
_entity.pdbx_description
1 polymer ?
#
loop_
_entity_poly.entity_id
_entity_poly.type
_entity_poly.pdbx_seq_one_letter_code
_entity_poly.pdbx_strand_id
1 'polypeptide(L)'
;EFADGIHILPENAVPGEEVFSYLDLDDEIIELSITPNRADALSMCGVAHEVAAIYDKAVNFKEFTLTETNEAAADALSVSIETDKAPYYAARILDNVTIAPSPQWLQNLLMNEGIRPINNVVDVTNYILLYFGQPMHAFD
;
A
#
# COMPACT_ATOMS: atom_id res chain seq x y z
N GLU A 1 6.88 16.63 5.06
CA GLU A 1 7.99 17.38 4.44
C GLU A 1 9.27 16.59 4.65
N PHE A 2 10.07 16.38 3.61
CA PHE A 2 11.46 16.02 3.79
C PHE A 2 12.12 17.26 4.38
N ALA A 3 12.26 17.30 5.70
CA ALA A 3 12.83 18.43 6.39
C ALA A 3 14.34 18.38 6.24
N ASP A 4 14.95 19.48 5.77
CA ASP A 4 16.36 19.77 6.07
C ASP A 4 16.46 19.95 7.59
N GLY A 5 16.73 18.86 8.32
CA GLY A 5 16.67 18.86 9.78
C GLY A 5 16.79 17.48 10.41
N ILE A 6 16.55 17.44 11.72
CA ILE A 6 16.54 16.19 12.50
C ILE A 6 15.17 15.51 12.41
N HIS A 7 15.14 14.19 12.51
CA HIS A 7 13.89 13.45 12.64
C HIS A 7 13.26 13.74 14.00
N ILE A 8 11.96 14.07 14.01
CA ILE A 8 11.20 14.31 15.23
C ILE A 8 10.49 13.02 15.60
N LEU A 9 10.90 12.41 16.70
CA LEU A 9 10.27 11.19 17.21
C LEU A 9 8.83 11.46 17.73
N PRO A 10 7.98 10.42 17.79
CA PRO A 10 6.66 10.52 18.40
C PRO A 10 6.70 11.10 19.82
N GLU A 11 5.68 11.86 20.22
CA GLU A 11 5.61 12.48 21.56
C GLU A 11 5.65 11.47 22.72
N ASN A 12 5.27 10.21 22.44
CA ASN A 12 5.30 9.11 23.40
C ASN A 12 6.63 8.34 23.41
N ALA A 13 7.67 8.80 22.70
CA ALA A 13 8.99 8.18 22.73
C ALA A 13 9.65 8.31 24.12
N VAL A 14 10.12 7.19 24.66
CA VAL A 14 10.70 7.12 26.01
C VAL A 14 12.22 7.32 25.94
N PRO A 15 12.79 8.34 26.62
CA PRO A 15 14.23 8.56 26.62
C PRO A 15 15.01 7.35 27.16
N GLY A 16 15.98 6.88 26.37
CA GLY A 16 16.86 5.76 26.71
C GLY A 16 16.46 4.43 26.07
N GLU A 17 15.29 4.33 25.44
CA GLU A 17 14.92 3.18 24.61
C GLU A 17 15.64 3.22 23.25
N GLU A 18 15.77 2.04 22.63
CA GLU A 18 16.35 1.93 21.30
C GLU A 18 15.48 2.63 20.25
N VAL A 19 16.13 3.33 19.32
CA VAL A 19 15.43 4.13 18.31
C VAL A 19 14.82 3.29 17.19
N PHE A 20 15.31 2.08 16.96
CA PHE A 20 14.99 1.27 15.78
C PHE A 20 13.50 0.96 15.68
N SER A 21 12.88 0.56 16.79
CA SER A 21 11.44 0.26 16.84
C SER A 21 10.56 1.50 16.64
N TYR A 22 11.07 2.71 16.94
CA TYR A 22 10.35 3.95 16.63
C TYR A 22 10.40 4.31 15.14
N LEU A 23 11.35 3.75 14.41
CA LEU A 23 11.61 4.04 13.01
C LEU A 23 11.25 2.87 12.08
N ASP A 24 10.72 1.75 12.61
CA ASP A 24 10.54 0.48 11.91
C ASP A 24 11.82 0.01 11.18
N LEU A 25 12.97 0.16 11.85
CA LEU A 25 14.30 -0.25 11.35
C LEU A 25 14.85 -1.51 12.03
N ASP A 26 13.97 -2.27 12.69
CA ASP A 26 14.25 -3.51 13.42
C ASP A 26 13.67 -4.76 12.75
N ASP A 27 13.39 -4.69 11.44
CA ASP A 27 12.84 -5.80 10.64
C ASP A 27 13.81 -6.23 9.52
N GLU A 28 13.68 -7.47 9.07
CA GLU A 28 14.47 -8.03 7.97
C GLU A 28 13.74 -7.95 6.62
N ILE A 29 14.42 -7.40 5.61
CA ILE A 29 13.89 -7.31 4.25
C ILE A 29 14.47 -8.46 3.41
N ILE A 30 13.57 -9.28 2.85
CA ILE A 30 13.94 -10.40 1.97
C ILE A 30 13.68 -10.00 0.52
N GLU A 31 14.74 -9.81 -0.25
CA GLU A 31 14.64 -9.54 -1.69
C GLU A 31 14.50 -10.85 -2.48
N LEU A 32 13.40 -10.97 -3.24
CA LEU A 32 13.10 -12.15 -4.05
C LEU A 32 13.51 -11.94 -5.51
N SER A 33 14.32 -12.85 -6.05
CA SER A 33 14.55 -12.92 -7.50
C SER A 33 13.44 -13.74 -8.17
N ILE A 34 12.39 -13.04 -8.61
CA ILE A 34 11.16 -13.66 -9.13
C ILE A 34 11.32 -13.98 -10.61
N THR A 35 11.01 -15.22 -10.99
CA THR A 35 10.98 -15.66 -12.39
C THR A 35 9.65 -15.27 -13.06
N PRO A 36 9.61 -15.11 -14.40
CA PRO A 36 8.42 -14.59 -15.10
C PRO A 36 7.11 -15.38 -14.89
N ASN A 37 7.21 -16.66 -14.55
CA ASN A 37 6.07 -17.54 -14.28
C ASN A 37 5.51 -17.43 -12.85
N ARG A 38 6.08 -16.56 -12.01
CA ARG A 38 5.72 -16.37 -10.59
C ARG A 38 5.25 -14.94 -10.28
N ALA A 39 4.45 -14.37 -11.18
CA ALA A 39 3.92 -13.01 -11.01
C ALA A 39 3.07 -12.85 -9.74
N ASP A 40 2.51 -13.95 -9.22
CA ASP A 40 1.84 -13.99 -7.91
C ASP A 40 2.75 -13.48 -6.78
N ALA A 41 4.04 -13.83 -6.81
CA ALA A 41 5.02 -13.45 -5.79
C ALA A 41 5.46 -11.97 -5.86
N LEU A 42 4.93 -11.17 -6.80
CA LEU A 42 5.14 -9.71 -6.85
C LEU A 42 4.25 -8.95 -5.86
N SER A 43 3.62 -9.64 -4.92
CA SER A 43 2.73 -9.07 -3.92
C SER A 43 2.86 -9.76 -2.57
N MET A 44 2.59 -9.04 -1.49
CA MET A 44 2.56 -9.62 -0.14
C MET A 44 1.49 -10.71 -0.02
N CYS A 45 0.32 -10.54 -0.63
CA CYS A 45 -0.71 -11.58 -0.65
C CYS A 45 -0.22 -12.87 -1.31
N GLY A 46 0.42 -12.78 -2.48
CA GLY A 46 0.90 -13.97 -3.19
C GLY A 46 2.08 -14.65 -2.47
N VAL A 47 3.03 -13.88 -1.94
CA VAL A 47 4.12 -14.42 -1.11
C VAL A 47 3.56 -15.08 0.15
N ALA A 48 2.58 -14.48 0.82
CA ALA A 48 1.94 -15.07 2.00
C ALA A 48 1.27 -16.41 1.68
N HIS A 49 0.63 -16.54 0.52
CA HIS A 49 0.09 -17.82 0.05
C HIS A 49 1.19 -18.87 -0.19
N GLU A 50 2.32 -18.49 -0.80
CA GLU A 50 3.45 -19.40 -1.00
C GLU A 50 4.02 -19.90 0.34
N VAL A 51 4.29 -18.97 1.26
CA VAL A 51 4.82 -19.28 2.59
C VAL A 51 3.85 -20.18 3.35
N ALA A 52 2.54 -19.88 3.31
CA ALA A 52 1.52 -20.69 3.95
C ALA A 52 1.47 -22.12 3.39
N ALA A 53 1.62 -22.29 2.07
CA ALA A 53 1.70 -23.62 1.46
C ALA A 53 2.94 -24.40 1.91
N ILE A 54 4.11 -23.76 2.02
CA ILE A 54 5.36 -24.38 2.50
C ILE A 54 5.23 -24.91 3.93
N TYR A 55 4.57 -24.13 4.80
CA TYR A 55 4.47 -24.44 6.23
C TYR A 55 3.17 -25.16 6.63
N ASP A 56 2.33 -25.54 5.67
CA ASP A 56 1.00 -26.13 5.89
C ASP A 56 0.15 -25.29 6.87
N LYS A 57 -0.01 -24.01 6.53
CA LYS A 57 -0.77 -23.01 7.29
C LYS A 57 -1.87 -22.39 6.43
N ALA A 58 -2.86 -21.81 7.10
CA ALA A 58 -3.83 -20.93 6.46
C ALA A 58 -3.31 -19.49 6.46
N VAL A 59 -3.55 -18.76 5.37
CA VAL A 59 -3.33 -17.31 5.34
C VAL A 59 -4.52 -16.61 5.97
N ASN A 60 -4.26 -15.59 6.77
CA ASN A 60 -5.29 -14.73 7.33
C ASN A 60 -5.04 -13.31 6.86
N PHE A 61 -5.88 -12.81 5.96
CA PHE A 61 -5.84 -11.42 5.54
C PHE A 61 -6.79 -10.59 6.37
N LYS A 62 -6.43 -9.32 6.57
CA LYS A 62 -7.32 -8.36 7.21
C LYS A 62 -8.52 -8.11 6.30
N GLU A 63 -9.72 -8.34 6.83
CA GLU A 63 -10.95 -7.92 6.18
C GLU A 63 -11.18 -6.43 6.40
N PHE A 64 -11.60 -5.74 5.34
CA PHE A 64 -11.95 -4.32 5.38
C PHE A 64 -13.43 -4.17 5.13
N THR A 65 -14.14 -3.60 6.09
CA THR A 65 -15.54 -3.19 5.89
C THR A 65 -15.56 -1.90 5.10
N LEU A 66 -16.13 -1.96 3.90
CA LEU A 66 -16.32 -0.77 3.08
C LEU A 66 -17.50 0.04 3.63
N THR A 67 -17.27 1.34 3.85
CA THR A 67 -18.32 2.31 4.20
C THR A 67 -18.55 3.20 2.99
N GLU A 68 -19.76 3.17 2.44
CA GLU A 68 -20.14 3.95 1.26
C GLU A 68 -21.22 4.98 1.63
N THR A 69 -21.28 6.06 0.86
CA THR A 69 -22.42 6.98 0.90
C THR A 69 -23.57 6.38 0.08
N ASN A 70 -24.71 7.08 0.03
CA ASN A 70 -25.83 6.67 -0.82
C ASN A 70 -25.67 7.12 -2.29
N GLU A 71 -24.57 7.80 -2.62
CA GLU A 71 -24.33 8.34 -3.97
C GLU A 71 -23.59 7.30 -4.81
N ALA A 72 -24.11 6.99 -5.99
CA ALA A 72 -23.49 6.02 -6.87
C ALA A 72 -22.44 6.70 -7.76
N ALA A 73 -21.23 6.14 -7.83
CA ALA A 73 -20.20 6.64 -8.75
C ALA A 73 -20.67 6.68 -10.22
N ALA A 74 -21.59 5.78 -10.60
CA ALA A 74 -22.18 5.71 -11.93
C ALA A 74 -23.04 6.94 -12.30
N ASP A 75 -23.51 7.71 -11.31
CA ASP A 75 -24.28 8.93 -11.55
C ASP A 75 -23.36 10.11 -11.95
N ALA A 76 -22.08 10.06 -11.58
CA ALA A 76 -21.09 11.11 -11.84
C ALA A 76 -20.05 10.74 -12.90
N LEU A 77 -19.74 9.44 -13.07
CA LEU A 77 -18.73 8.96 -14.00
C LEU A 77 -19.23 7.76 -14.81
N SER A 78 -19.05 7.84 -16.13
CA SER A 78 -19.24 6.72 -17.05
C SER A 78 -17.90 6.33 -17.67
N VAL A 79 -17.64 5.03 -17.74
CA VAL A 79 -16.42 4.47 -18.35
C VAL A 79 -16.81 3.53 -19.48
N SER A 80 -16.23 3.74 -20.65
CA SER A 80 -16.32 2.82 -21.79
C SER A 80 -14.92 2.37 -22.23
N ILE A 81 -14.83 1.14 -22.70
CA ILE A 81 -13.60 0.57 -23.27
C ILE A 81 -13.83 0.38 -24.77
N GLU A 82 -13.10 1.13 -25.60
CA GLU A 82 -13.22 1.08 -27.07
C GLU A 82 -12.08 0.28 -27.74
N THR A 83 -11.42 -0.59 -26.96
CA THR A 83 -10.30 -1.42 -27.42
C THR A 83 -10.38 -2.82 -26.83
N ASP A 84 -9.85 -3.80 -27.54
CA ASP A 84 -9.66 -5.18 -27.09
C ASP A 84 -8.41 -5.36 -26.21
N LYS A 85 -7.55 -4.35 -26.10
CA LYS A 85 -6.27 -4.40 -25.36
C LYS A 85 -6.44 -4.21 -23.84
N ALA A 86 -7.61 -3.78 -23.39
CA ALA A 86 -7.92 -3.56 -21.99
C ALA A 86 -9.17 -4.37 -21.64
N PRO A 87 -9.05 -5.57 -21.06
CA PRO A 87 -10.22 -6.41 -20.80
C PRO A 87 -11.12 -5.90 -19.67
N TYR A 88 -10.61 -5.01 -18.82
CA TYR A 88 -11.32 -4.50 -17.65
C TYR A 88 -10.83 -3.09 -17.27
N TYR A 89 -11.76 -2.26 -16.83
CA TYR A 89 -11.49 -0.97 -16.20
C TYR A 89 -12.60 -0.70 -15.18
N ALA A 90 -12.20 -0.33 -13.96
CA ALA A 90 -13.12 0.07 -12.90
C ALA A 90 -12.64 1.37 -12.29
N ALA A 91 -13.60 2.18 -11.87
CA ALA A 91 -13.36 3.42 -11.16
C ALA A 91 -14.30 3.51 -9.96
N ARG A 92 -13.83 4.18 -8.91
CA ARG A 92 -14.61 4.55 -7.74
C ARG A 92 -14.30 6.01 -7.42
N ILE A 93 -15.30 6.74 -6.96
CA ILE A 93 -15.18 8.15 -6.58
C ILE A 93 -15.06 8.22 -5.06
N LEU A 94 -14.14 9.04 -4.58
CA LEU A 94 -13.96 9.37 -3.18
C LEU A 94 -14.04 10.89 -3.04
N ASP A 95 -15.05 11.38 -2.33
CA ASP A 95 -15.23 12.81 -2.11
C ASP A 95 -14.61 13.28 -0.80
N ASN A 96 -14.29 14.58 -0.74
CA ASN A 96 -13.78 15.27 0.45
C ASN A 96 -12.49 14.68 1.03
N VAL A 97 -11.62 14.16 0.17
CA VAL A 97 -10.30 13.65 0.56
C VAL A 97 -9.41 14.83 0.96
N THR A 98 -8.86 14.79 2.18
CA THR A 98 -7.84 15.74 2.61
C THR A 98 -6.45 15.19 2.30
N ILE A 99 -5.72 15.86 1.41
CA ILE A 99 -4.34 15.50 1.10
C ILE A 99 -3.44 15.89 2.28
N ALA A 100 -2.68 14.93 2.78
CA ALA A 100 -1.78 15.09 3.91
C ALA A 100 -0.59 14.12 3.80
N PRO A 101 0.48 14.30 4.60
CA PRO A 101 1.50 13.28 4.75
C PRO A 101 0.89 11.95 5.23
N SER A 102 1.41 10.84 4.70
CA SER A 102 1.05 9.50 5.16
C SER A 102 1.44 9.26 6.62
N PRO A 103 0.77 8.36 7.35
CA PRO A 103 1.23 7.94 8.67
C PRO A 103 2.62 7.31 8.57
N GLN A 104 3.42 7.41 9.65
CA GLN A 104 4.83 7.00 9.64
C GLN A 104 5.04 5.55 9.21
N TRP A 105 4.21 4.62 9.71
CA TRP A 105 4.29 3.20 9.33
C TRP A 105 4.18 2.97 7.81
N LEU A 106 3.33 3.73 7.12
CA LEU A 106 3.14 3.61 5.68
C LEU A 106 4.34 4.19 4.93
N GLN A 107 4.87 5.30 5.42
CA GLN A 107 6.09 5.89 4.86
C GLN A 107 7.27 4.92 5.00
N ASN A 108 7.46 4.34 6.19
CA ASN A 108 8.53 3.36 6.47
C ASN A 108 8.41 2.14 5.57
N LEU A 109 7.21 1.56 5.48
CA LEU A 109 6.95 0.41 4.61
C LEU A 109 7.31 0.69 3.15
N LEU A 110 6.90 1.84 2.62
CA LEU A 110 7.25 2.21 1.24
C LEU A 110 8.75 2.42 1.07
N MET A 111 9.42 3.08 2.02
CA MET A 111 10.86 3.30 1.98
C MET A 111 11.66 1.99 2.03
N ASN A 112 11.20 1.00 2.81
CA ASN A 112 11.81 -0.33 2.88
C ASN A 112 11.75 -1.07 1.52
N GLU A 113 10.74 -0.78 0.70
CA GLU A 113 10.61 -1.29 -0.68
C GLU A 113 11.24 -0.36 -1.73
N GLY A 114 12.05 0.62 -1.31
CA GLY A 114 12.72 1.57 -2.21
C GLY A 114 11.77 2.58 -2.87
N ILE A 115 10.54 2.73 -2.36
CA ILE A 115 9.55 3.68 -2.85
C ILE A 115 9.58 4.94 -1.97
N ARG A 116 9.81 6.09 -2.61
CA ARG A 116 9.77 7.38 -1.90
C ARG A 116 8.32 7.77 -1.57
N PRO A 117 7.97 8.04 -0.30
CA PRO A 117 6.65 8.55 0.08
C PRO A 117 6.39 9.96 -0.46
N ILE A 118 5.13 10.24 -0.82
CA ILE A 118 4.68 11.49 -1.44
C ILE A 118 3.55 12.13 -0.64
N ASN A 119 2.40 11.48 -0.55
CA ASN A 119 1.23 11.88 0.23
C ASN A 119 0.29 10.69 0.44
N ASN A 120 -0.67 10.83 1.35
CA ASN A 120 -1.61 9.78 1.73
C ASN A 120 -2.37 9.13 0.55
N VAL A 121 -2.70 9.85 -0.51
CA VAL A 121 -3.41 9.29 -1.67
C VAL A 121 -2.47 8.48 -2.55
N VAL A 122 -1.34 9.06 -2.94
CA VAL A 122 -0.34 8.39 -3.79
C VAL A 122 0.25 7.18 -3.07
N ASP A 123 0.57 7.32 -1.79
CA ASP A 123 1.21 6.28 -0.99
C ASP A 123 0.28 5.08 -0.78
N VAL A 124 -1.02 5.31 -0.61
CA VAL A 124 -2.00 4.22 -0.55
C VAL A 124 -2.06 3.46 -1.87
N THR A 125 -1.99 4.12 -3.03
CA THR A 125 -1.96 3.41 -4.32
C THR A 125 -0.71 2.53 -4.47
N ASN A 126 0.47 3.01 -4.02
CA ASN A 126 1.70 2.21 -3.99
C ASN A 126 1.62 1.05 -2.99
N TYR A 127 1.03 1.28 -1.83
CA TYR A 127 0.83 0.24 -0.83
C TYR A 127 -0.10 -0.87 -1.33
N ILE A 128 -1.20 -0.52 -2.00
CA ILE A 128 -2.10 -1.50 -2.60
C ILE A 128 -1.43 -2.28 -3.73
N LEU A 129 -0.56 -1.64 -4.52
CA LEU A 129 0.31 -2.33 -5.47
C LEU A 129 1.17 -3.40 -4.78
N LEU A 130 1.88 -3.05 -3.71
CA LEU A 130 2.72 -4.01 -2.97
C LEU A 130 1.90 -5.10 -2.28
N TYR A 131 0.75 -4.75 -1.71
CA TYR A 131 -0.05 -5.68 -0.92
C TYR A 131 -0.79 -6.70 -1.79
N PHE A 132 -1.45 -6.24 -2.86
CA PHE A 132 -2.30 -7.07 -3.72
C PHE A 132 -1.68 -7.41 -5.08
N GLY A 133 -0.58 -6.76 -5.48
CA GLY A 133 -0.01 -6.90 -6.83
C GLY A 133 -0.80 -6.16 -7.90
N GLN A 134 -1.73 -5.27 -7.51
CA GLN A 134 -2.62 -4.56 -8.42
C GLN A 134 -2.22 -3.09 -8.53
N PRO A 135 -1.71 -2.65 -9.69
CA PRO A 135 -1.47 -1.23 -9.95
C PRO A 135 -2.78 -0.46 -9.89
N MET A 136 -2.75 0.69 -9.22
CA MET A 136 -3.86 1.64 -9.13
C MET A 136 -3.41 3.03 -9.54
N HIS A 137 -4.38 3.88 -9.89
CA HIS A 137 -4.15 5.28 -10.20
C HIS A 137 -5.26 6.13 -9.60
N ALA A 138 -4.91 7.31 -9.11
CA ALA A 138 -5.85 8.31 -8.64
C ALA A 138 -5.85 9.49 -9.60
N PHE A 139 -7.04 9.96 -9.97
CA PHE A 139 -7.26 11.17 -10.76
C PHE A 139 -7.87 12.25 -9.85
N ASP A 140 -7.60 13.52 -10.17
CA ASP A 140 -8.28 14.70 -9.60
C ASP A 140 -9.41 15.13 -10.56
#